data_AF-A0A086JXP1-F1
#
_entry.id   AF-A0A086JXP1-F1
#
_cell.length_a   1.000
_cell.length_b   1.000
_cell.length_c   1.000
_cell.angle_alpha   90.00
_cell.angle_beta   90.00
_cell.angle_gamma   90.00
#
_symmetry.space_group_name_H-M   'P 1'
#
loop_
_entity.id
_entity.type
_entity.pdbx_description
1 polymer ?
#
loop_
_entity_poly.entity_id
_entity_poly.type
_entity_poly.pdbx_seq_one_letter_code
_entity_poly.pdbx_strand_id
1 'polypeptide(L)'
;NGVPLLPEEIFEDILTDYAAKTVTVDPHPCTGIPTASIHPCRHASVMKKVVDSWVESGVRPRHDLALLILLKFVSSVIPTIEYDFTMDVDMLIHRSTKNEK
;
A
#
# COMPACT_ATOMS: atom_id res chain seq x y z
N ASN A 1 -25.56 8.99 -0.37
CA ASN A 1 -25.93 10.42 -0.59
C ASN A 1 -24.74 11.33 -0.94
N GLY A 2 -23.51 10.82 -1.09
CA GLY A 2 -22.35 11.67 -1.46
C GLY A 2 -21.96 12.70 -0.40
N VAL A 3 -22.36 12.49 0.85
CA VAL A 3 -22.01 13.34 1.99
C VAL A 3 -20.64 12.89 2.51
N PRO A 4 -19.69 13.81 2.77
CA PRO A 4 -18.40 13.46 3.36
C PRO A 4 -18.57 12.78 4.71
N LEU A 5 -17.77 11.73 4.93
CA LEU A 5 -17.73 11.01 6.19
C LEU A 5 -17.07 11.84 7.30
N LEU A 6 -17.49 11.61 8.53
CA LEU A 6 -16.77 12.07 9.71
C LEU A 6 -15.45 11.30 9.85
N PRO A 7 -14.42 11.88 10.49
CA PRO A 7 -13.17 11.18 10.70
C PRO A 7 -13.32 9.83 11.42
N GLU A 8 -14.25 9.73 12.37
CA GLU A 8 -14.52 8.49 13.11
C GLU A 8 -14.99 7.36 12.18
N GLU A 9 -15.86 7.68 11.21
CA GLU A 9 -16.38 6.74 10.22
C GLU A 9 -15.27 6.28 9.26
N ILE A 10 -14.32 7.16 8.90
CA ILE A 10 -13.17 6.79 8.06
C ILE A 10 -12.26 5.78 8.76
N PHE A 11 -12.13 5.86 10.09
CA PHE A 11 -11.26 4.97 10.86
C PHE A 11 -11.81 3.54 10.99
N GLU A 12 -13.11 3.32 10.73
CA GLU A 12 -13.71 1.98 10.72
C GLU A 12 -13.14 1.09 9.61
N ASP A 13 -12.69 1.69 8.50
CA ASP A 13 -12.08 0.97 7.38
C ASP A 13 -10.59 0.66 7.60
N ILE A 14 -9.97 1.26 8.60
CA ILE A 14 -8.53 1.14 8.87
C ILE A 14 -8.28 0.03 9.89
N LEU A 15 -7.40 -0.90 9.56
CA LEU A 15 -6.97 -1.91 10.53
C LEU A 15 -6.40 -1.25 11.80
N THR A 16 -6.92 -1.65 12.95
CA THR A 16 -6.62 -1.04 14.26
C THR A 16 -5.12 -0.95 14.56
N ASP A 17 -4.36 -1.97 14.15
CA ASP A 17 -2.90 -2.02 14.33
C ASP A 17 -2.14 -0.90 13.63
N TYR A 18 -2.69 -0.39 12.53
CA TYR A 18 -2.15 0.71 11.72
C TYR A 18 -2.77 2.05 12.08
N ALA A 19 -4.08 2.07 12.42
CA ALA A 19 -4.81 3.27 12.79
C ALA A 19 -4.11 4.04 13.92
N ALA A 20 -3.72 3.35 15.00
CA ALA A 20 -3.12 3.98 16.17
C ALA A 20 -1.64 4.40 15.98
N LYS A 21 -0.96 3.92 14.93
CA LYS A 21 0.50 4.06 14.78
C LYS A 21 0.93 4.89 13.59
N THR A 22 0.11 4.90 12.54
CA THR A 22 0.52 5.40 11.24
C THR A 22 -0.54 6.26 10.58
N VAL A 23 -1.75 6.41 11.13
CA VAL A 23 -2.79 7.25 10.51
C VAL A 23 -3.09 8.47 11.37
N THR A 24 -3.15 9.62 10.72
CA THR A 24 -3.51 10.92 11.31
C THR A 24 -4.56 11.61 10.46
N VAL A 25 -5.37 12.48 11.07
CA VAL A 25 -6.32 13.32 10.35
C VAL A 25 -5.65 14.67 10.11
N ASP A 26 -5.19 14.88 8.90
CA ASP A 26 -4.44 16.07 8.51
C ASP A 26 -5.11 16.78 7.32
N PRO A 27 -5.02 18.11 7.24
CA PRO A 27 -5.46 18.83 6.05
C PRO A 27 -4.61 18.41 4.84
N HIS A 28 -5.27 18.04 3.75
CA HIS A 28 -4.59 17.64 2.52
C HIS A 28 -3.74 18.79 1.97
N PRO A 29 -2.46 18.57 1.63
CA PRO A 29 -1.49 19.63 1.36
C PRO A 29 -1.86 20.55 0.20
N CYS A 30 -2.66 20.08 -0.76
CA CYS A 30 -3.06 20.87 -1.93
C CYS A 30 -4.45 21.50 -1.83
N THR A 31 -5.31 21.02 -0.91
CA THR A 31 -6.74 21.42 -0.86
C THR A 31 -7.18 21.93 0.51
N GLY A 32 -6.41 21.66 1.57
CA GLY A 32 -6.74 22.02 2.95
C GLY A 32 -7.88 21.21 3.56
N ILE A 33 -8.48 20.28 2.80
CA ILE A 33 -9.59 19.43 3.27
C ILE A 33 -9.04 18.41 4.27
N PRO A 34 -9.65 18.22 5.45
CA PRO A 34 -9.26 17.18 6.39
C PRO A 34 -9.35 15.79 5.74
N THR A 35 -8.26 15.03 5.83
CA THR A 35 -8.16 13.67 5.25
C THR A 35 -7.44 12.74 6.22
N ALA A 36 -7.83 11.47 6.23
CA ALA A 36 -7.02 10.44 6.86
C ALA A 36 -5.74 10.21 6.03
N SER A 37 -4.59 10.40 6.65
CA SER A 37 -3.28 10.31 6.02
C SER A 37 -2.45 9.19 6.64
N ILE A 38 -1.91 8.30 5.82
CA ILE A 38 -0.94 7.29 6.27
C ILE A 38 0.45 7.93 6.27
N HIS A 39 1.07 8.02 7.44
CA HIS A 39 2.34 8.69 7.63
C HIS A 39 3.51 7.90 6.98
N PRO A 40 4.36 8.57 6.17
CA PRO A 40 5.30 7.87 5.28
C PRO A 40 6.57 7.33 5.98
N CYS A 41 6.84 7.68 7.25
CA CYS A 41 8.12 7.42 7.91
C CYS A 41 8.57 5.95 7.91
N ARG A 42 7.65 5.00 7.81
CA ARG A 42 7.94 3.56 7.76
C ARG A 42 7.77 2.93 6.38
N HIS A 43 7.31 3.68 5.38
CA HIS A 43 7.03 3.13 4.04
C HIS A 43 8.29 2.53 3.42
N ALA A 44 9.42 3.25 3.44
CA ALA A 44 10.69 2.76 2.88
C ALA A 44 11.14 1.44 3.53
N SER A 45 11.06 1.33 4.87
CA SER A 45 11.44 0.13 5.61
C SER A 45 10.53 -1.06 5.30
N VAL A 46 9.23 -0.83 5.12
CA VAL A 46 8.25 -1.88 4.78
C VAL A 46 8.44 -2.33 3.33
N MET A 47 8.52 -1.40 2.39
CA MET A 47 8.74 -1.70 0.96
C MET A 47 10.04 -2.45 0.73
N LYS A 48 11.12 -2.08 1.43
CA LYS A 48 12.39 -2.79 1.34
C LYS A 48 12.26 -4.26 1.75
N LYS A 49 11.56 -4.58 2.85
CA LYS A 49 11.36 -5.98 3.28
C LYS A 49 10.61 -6.81 2.23
N VAL A 50 9.61 -6.22 1.58
CA VAL A 50 8.86 -6.88 0.49
C VAL A 50 9.78 -7.15 -0.70
N VAL A 51 10.58 -6.16 -1.10
CA VAL A 51 11.54 -6.28 -2.20
C VAL A 51 12.63 -7.31 -1.88
N ASP A 52 13.18 -7.30 -0.67
CA ASP A 52 14.23 -8.24 -0.23
C ASP A 52 13.70 -9.69 -0.30
N SER A 53 12.49 -9.95 0.19
CA SER A 53 11.84 -11.27 0.11
C SER A 53 11.63 -11.76 -1.33
N TRP A 54 11.27 -10.85 -2.24
CA TRP A 54 11.16 -11.15 -3.67
C TRP A 54 12.52 -11.45 -4.30
N VAL A 55 13.55 -10.67 -3.94
CA VAL A 55 14.93 -10.87 -4.42
C VAL A 55 15.49 -12.22 -3.99
N GLU A 56 15.23 -12.64 -2.74
CA GLU A 56 15.55 -13.97 -2.19
C GLU A 56 14.82 -15.08 -2.96
N SER A 57 13.59 -14.83 -3.38
CA SER A 57 12.78 -15.74 -4.21
C SER A 57 13.19 -15.76 -5.69
N GLY A 58 14.27 -15.06 -6.07
CA GLY A 58 14.79 -15.01 -7.43
C GLY A 58 14.09 -14.00 -8.35
N VAL A 59 13.26 -13.13 -7.79
CA VAL A 59 12.49 -12.11 -8.50
C VAL A 59 13.30 -10.82 -8.53
N ARG A 60 13.16 -10.02 -9.59
CA ARG A 60 13.78 -8.69 -9.68
C ARG A 60 12.70 -7.65 -10.00
N PRO A 61 12.15 -6.97 -8.99
CA PRO A 61 11.09 -6.00 -9.21
C PRO A 61 11.61 -4.79 -9.97
N ARG A 62 10.80 -4.33 -10.91
CA ARG A 62 11.00 -3.10 -11.67
C ARG A 62 10.74 -1.87 -10.79
N HIS A 63 11.66 -0.92 -10.77
CA HIS A 63 11.56 0.26 -9.89
C HIS A 63 10.45 1.22 -10.30
N ASP A 64 10.08 1.25 -11.58
CA ASP A 64 8.96 2.02 -12.12
C ASP A 64 7.59 1.55 -11.58
N LEU A 65 7.55 0.39 -10.91
CA LEU A 65 6.32 -0.21 -10.36
C LEU A 65 6.23 -0.04 -8.84
N ALA A 66 7.08 0.80 -8.23
CA ALA A 66 7.09 1.05 -6.79
C ALA A 66 5.72 1.49 -6.24
N LEU A 67 4.94 2.25 -7.03
CA LEU A 67 3.59 2.67 -6.64
C LEU A 67 2.61 1.48 -6.52
N LEU A 68 2.72 0.46 -7.36
CA LEU A 68 1.87 -0.74 -7.25
C LEU A 68 2.21 -1.55 -5.99
N ILE A 69 3.50 -1.62 -5.65
CA ILE A 69 3.96 -2.24 -4.41
C ILE A 69 3.41 -1.47 -3.19
N LEU A 70 3.45 -0.13 -3.26
CA LEU A 70 2.87 0.72 -2.22
C LEU A 70 1.36 0.52 -2.10
N LEU A 71 0.62 0.46 -3.21
CA LEU A 71 -0.83 0.21 -3.20
C LEU A 71 -1.17 -1.16 -2.62
N LYS A 72 -0.35 -2.19 -2.86
CA LYS A 72 -0.51 -3.49 -2.21
C LYS A 72 -0.35 -3.38 -0.69
N PHE A 73 0.59 -2.58 -0.21
CA PHE A 73 0.71 -2.25 1.21
C PHE A 73 -0.52 -1.49 1.73
N VAL A 74 -1.01 -0.46 1.02
CA VAL A 74 -2.22 0.30 1.42
C VAL A 74 -3.45 -0.61 1.48
N SER A 75 -3.61 -1.54 0.54
CA SER A 75 -4.70 -2.54 0.57
C SER A 75 -4.64 -3.46 1.80
N SER A 76 -3.44 -3.66 2.38
CA SER A 76 -3.30 -4.39 3.64
C SER A 76 -3.64 -3.54 4.87
N VAL A 77 -3.58 -2.22 4.78
CA VAL A 77 -3.93 -1.29 5.86
C VAL A 77 -5.43 -1.02 5.89
N ILE A 78 -6.07 -0.98 4.71
CA ILE A 78 -7.47 -0.62 4.51
C ILE A 78 -8.18 -1.73 3.69
N PRO A 79 -8.44 -2.90 4.29
CA PRO A 79 -8.86 -4.11 3.57
C PRO A 79 -10.30 -4.07 3.07
N THR A 80 -11.14 -3.18 3.60
CA THR A 80 -12.56 -3.04 3.24
C THR A 80 -12.77 -2.15 2.01
N ILE A 81 -11.76 -1.37 1.61
CA ILE A 81 -11.82 -0.56 0.39
C ILE A 81 -11.43 -1.43 -0.81
N GLU A 82 -12.35 -1.51 -1.76
CA GLU A 82 -12.10 -2.14 -3.06
C GLU A 82 -11.27 -1.20 -3.94
N TYR A 83 -10.05 -1.63 -4.25
CA TYR A 83 -9.19 -0.98 -5.23
C TYR A 83 -9.22 -1.77 -6.54
N ASP A 84 -9.35 -1.07 -7.66
CA ASP A 84 -9.18 -1.70 -8.98
C ASP A 84 -7.69 -1.88 -9.28
N PHE A 85 -7.23 -3.13 -9.20
CA PHE A 85 -5.89 -3.53 -9.61
C PHE A 85 -5.97 -4.31 -10.93
N THR A 86 -6.04 -3.60 -12.05
CA THR A 86 -5.92 -4.24 -13.38
C THR A 86 -4.56 -4.91 -13.61
N MET A 87 -3.57 -4.66 -12.73
CA MET A 87 -2.26 -5.29 -12.73
C MET A 87 -2.18 -6.33 -11.62
N ASP A 88 -2.12 -7.61 -12.01
CA ASP A 88 -1.84 -8.69 -11.07
C ASP A 88 -0.41 -8.52 -10.52
N VAL A 89 -0.28 -8.46 -9.19
CA VAL A 89 1.03 -8.39 -8.53
C VAL A 89 1.87 -9.62 -8.90
N ASP A 90 1.24 -10.76 -9.19
CA ASP A 90 1.92 -11.96 -9.65
C ASP A 90 2.53 -11.79 -11.06
N MET A 91 1.98 -10.92 -11.92
CA MET A 91 2.62 -10.58 -13.21
C MET A 91 3.87 -9.70 -13.06
N LEU A 92 4.06 -9.05 -11.91
CA LEU A 92 5.27 -8.29 -11.58
C LEU A 92 6.44 -9.22 -11.25
N ILE A 93 6.14 -10.49 -11.00
CA ILE A 93 7.05 -11.53 -10.57
C ILE A 93 7.40 -12.39 -11.79
N HIS A 94 8.29 -11.89 -12.65
CA HIS A 94 8.94 -12.78 -13.63
C HIS A 94 9.83 -13.77 -12.87
N ARG A 95 9.34 -15.00 -12.65
CA ARG A 95 10.18 -16.14 -12.30
C ARG A 95 11.13 -16.37 -13.48
N SER A 96 12.42 -16.10 -13.31
CA SER A 96 13.42 -16.72 -14.17
C SER A 96 13.33 -18.22 -13.93
N THR A 97 12.64 -18.94 -14.81
CA THR A 97 12.78 -20.39 -14.90
C THR A 97 14.25 -20.66 -15.20
N LYS A 98 15.01 -21.12 -14.19
CA LYS A 98 16.23 -21.85 -14.50
C LYS A 98 15.79 -23.14 -15.17
N ASN A 99 15.83 -23.15 -16.51
CA ASN A 99 15.76 -24.36 -17.30
C ASN A 99 16.83 -25.35 -16.82
N GLU A 100 16.39 -26.61 -16.74
CA GLU A 100 17.17 -27.84 -16.69
C GLU A 100 18.61 -27.71 -17.21
N LYS A 101 19.57 -28.13 -16.38
CA LYS A 101 20.54 -29.19 -16.69
C LYS A 101 20.91 -29.94 -15.41
#